data_AF-A0A9D8RNE2-F1
#
_entry.id   AF-A0A9D8RNE2-F1
#
_cell.length_a   1.000
_cell.length_b   1.000
_cell.length_c   1.000
_cell.angle_alpha   90.00
_cell.angle_beta   90.00
_cell.angle_gamma   90.00
#
_symmetry.space_group_name_H-M   'P 1'
#
loop_
_entity.id
_entity.type
_entity.pdbx_description
1 polymer ?
#
loop_
_entity_poly.entity_id
_entity_poly.type
_entity_poly.pdbx_seq_one_letter_code
_entity_poly.pdbx_strand_id
1 'polypeptide(L)'
;MNNSYTSASGRGFTLIELLVVVLIIGILSAVALPQYTKAVEKARLSEALSNIKTMQDNIDLYLLENGGFPSGSVKYKDLANATELSGGSFDNDGEFYYETKNFIYSGSCWSIACDIQADKNTDSANWYTLYSSRDDQGWRHQCITQLNDFGRQICKSLQGQGWTYSDGEI
;
A
#
# COMPACT_ATOMS: atom_id res chain seq x y z
N MET A 1 -73.11 3.75 -6.26
CA MET A 1 -71.69 3.39 -6.03
C MET A 1 -70.85 4.45 -6.74
N ASN A 2 -70.46 5.51 -6.03
CA ASN A 2 -69.72 6.63 -6.61
C ASN A 2 -68.27 6.48 -6.19
N ASN A 3 -67.43 5.96 -7.08
CA ASN A 3 -65.99 5.87 -6.85
C ASN A 3 -65.33 7.18 -7.30
N SER A 4 -64.93 8.00 -6.35
CA SER A 4 -64.18 9.23 -6.58
C SER A 4 -62.69 8.89 -6.77
N TYR A 5 -62.19 8.94 -8.00
CA TYR A 5 -60.77 8.81 -8.27
C TYR A 5 -60.09 10.18 -8.10
N THR A 6 -59.47 10.41 -6.95
CA THR A 6 -58.53 11.52 -6.74
C THR A 6 -57.32 11.35 -7.65
N SER A 7 -57.17 12.18 -8.69
CA SER A 7 -55.97 12.21 -9.52
C SER A 7 -54.82 12.86 -8.74
N ALA A 8 -53.87 12.03 -8.29
CA ALA A 8 -52.60 12.54 -7.82
C ALA A 8 -51.88 13.17 -9.03
N SER A 9 -51.72 14.49 -9.03
CA SER A 9 -50.92 15.21 -10.03
C SER A 9 -49.46 14.83 -9.85
N GLY A 10 -49.02 13.77 -10.54
CA GLY A 10 -47.62 13.40 -10.65
C GLY A 10 -46.89 14.43 -11.52
N ARG A 11 -46.08 15.29 -10.91
CA ARG A 11 -45.17 16.18 -11.63
C ARG A 11 -44.11 15.32 -12.30
N GLY A 12 -44.14 15.25 -13.64
CA GLY A 12 -43.13 14.54 -14.43
C GLY A 12 -41.83 15.34 -14.48
N PHE A 13 -40.70 14.65 -14.37
CA PHE A 13 -39.36 15.22 -14.54
C PHE A 13 -39.14 15.61 -16.00
N THR A 14 -38.54 16.77 -16.27
CA THR A 14 -38.26 17.18 -17.66
C THR A 14 -36.98 16.52 -18.19
N LEU A 15 -36.93 16.23 -19.49
CA LEU A 15 -35.72 15.69 -20.14
C LEU A 15 -34.52 16.65 -20.02
N ILE A 16 -34.78 17.96 -20.01
CA ILE A 16 -33.73 18.98 -19.87
C ILE A 16 -33.15 19.01 -18.44
N GLU A 17 -33.98 18.80 -17.42
CA GLU A 17 -33.51 18.67 -16.03
C GLU A 17 -32.59 17.47 -15.86
N LEU A 18 -32.92 16.33 -16.49
CA LEU A 18 -32.02 15.17 -16.47
C LEU A 18 -30.73 15.42 -17.27
N LEU A 19 -30.80 16.13 -18.40
CA LEU A 19 -29.64 16.41 -19.24
C LEU A 19 -28.61 17.29 -18.53
N VAL A 20 -29.05 18.38 -17.88
CA VAL A 20 -28.13 19.26 -17.14
C VAL A 20 -27.50 18.56 -15.94
N VAL A 21 -28.24 17.67 -15.27
CA VAL A 21 -27.73 16.90 -14.12
C VAL A 21 -26.62 15.93 -14.55
N VAL A 22 -26.81 15.15 -15.61
CA VAL A 22 -25.76 14.23 -16.09
C VAL A 22 -24.54 14.98 -16.62
N LEU A 23 -24.73 16.18 -17.20
CA LEU A 23 -23.64 17.05 -17.62
C LEU A 23 -22.80 17.52 -16.42
N ILE A 24 -23.44 18.00 -15.36
CA ILE A 24 -22.74 18.47 -14.14
C ILE A 24 -22.01 17.30 -13.48
N ILE A 25 -22.65 16.13 -13.32
CA ILE A 25 -22.02 14.92 -12.76
C ILE A 25 -20.85 14.47 -13.63
N GLY A 26 -20.95 14.58 -14.95
CA GLY A 26 -19.86 14.29 -15.89
C GLY A 26 -18.61 15.14 -15.63
N ILE A 27 -18.79 16.46 -15.45
CA ILE A 27 -17.67 17.38 -15.17
C ILE A 27 -17.04 17.08 -13.80
N LEU A 28 -17.86 16.89 -12.76
CA LEU A 28 -17.37 16.61 -11.41
C LEU A 28 -16.61 15.28 -11.35
N SER A 29 -17.11 14.24 -12.03
CA SER A 29 -16.47 12.92 -12.02
C SER A 29 -15.10 12.92 -12.71
N ALA A 30 -14.93 13.68 -13.80
CA ALA A 30 -13.65 13.80 -14.50
C ALA A 30 -12.51 14.32 -13.61
N VAL A 31 -12.80 15.25 -12.69
CA VAL A 31 -11.81 15.79 -11.74
C VAL A 31 -11.68 14.92 -10.49
N ALA A 32 -12.79 14.35 -10.01
CA ALA A 32 -12.82 13.59 -8.76
C ALA A 32 -12.10 12.23 -8.86
N LEU A 33 -12.24 11.51 -9.98
CA LEU A 33 -11.67 10.18 -10.16
C LEU A 33 -10.14 10.10 -9.94
N PRO A 34 -9.29 10.93 -10.58
CA PRO A 34 -7.84 10.88 -10.37
C PRO A 34 -7.42 11.30 -8.96
N GLN A 35 -8.21 12.13 -8.28
CA GLN A 35 -7.94 12.48 -6.88
C GLN A 35 -8.30 11.33 -5.94
N TYR A 36 -9.43 10.67 -6.20
CA TYR A 36 -9.89 9.52 -5.44
C TYR A 36 -8.88 8.36 -5.47
N THR A 37 -8.34 8.01 -6.65
CA THR A 37 -7.34 6.93 -6.77
C THR A 37 -6.07 7.23 -5.97
N LYS A 38 -5.60 8.48 -5.97
CA LYS A 38 -4.47 8.93 -5.15
C LYS A 38 -4.75 8.82 -3.64
N ALA A 39 -5.96 9.19 -3.21
CA ALA A 39 -6.35 9.10 -1.81
C ALA A 39 -6.40 7.64 -1.32
N VAL A 40 -7.00 6.76 -2.13
CA VAL A 40 -7.03 5.31 -1.85
C VAL A 40 -5.61 4.75 -1.77
N GLU A 41 -4.72 5.14 -2.68
CA GLU A 41 -3.34 4.65 -2.64
C GLU A 41 -2.58 5.14 -1.41
N LYS A 42 -2.76 6.39 -0.98
CA LYS A 42 -2.16 6.87 0.28
C LYS A 42 -2.64 6.08 1.50
N ALA A 43 -3.91 5.66 1.52
CA ALA A 43 -4.43 4.80 2.58
C ALA A 43 -3.76 3.42 2.57
N ARG A 44 -3.61 2.81 1.39
CA ARG A 44 -2.89 1.53 1.21
C ARG A 44 -1.42 1.66 1.61
N LEU A 45 -0.78 2.77 1.24
CA LEU A 45 0.60 3.06 1.64
C LEU A 45 0.74 3.14 3.16
N SER A 46 -0.22 3.78 3.85
CA SER A 46 -0.22 3.84 5.32
C SER A 46 -0.33 2.45 5.95
N GLU A 47 -1.13 1.55 5.37
CA GLU A 47 -1.21 0.14 5.79
C GLU A 47 0.15 -0.56 5.58
N ALA A 48 0.78 -0.35 4.42
CA ALA A 48 2.10 -0.90 4.12
C ALA A 48 3.18 -0.43 5.10
N LEU A 49 3.23 0.87 5.39
CA LEU A 49 4.17 1.43 6.37
C LEU A 49 3.93 0.86 7.77
N SER A 50 2.67 0.63 8.16
CA SER A 50 2.35 -0.01 9.43
C SER A 50 2.86 -1.45 9.49
N ASN A 51 2.66 -2.24 8.43
CA ASN A 51 3.16 -3.61 8.36
C ASN A 51 4.70 -3.65 8.36
N ILE A 52 5.35 -2.78 7.58
CA ILE A 52 6.82 -2.63 7.60
C ILE A 52 7.28 -2.32 9.02
N LYS A 53 6.64 -1.38 9.73
CA LYS A 53 7.02 -1.05 11.10
C LYS A 53 6.89 -2.25 12.05
N THR A 54 5.85 -3.06 11.92
CA THR A 54 5.72 -4.31 12.69
C THR A 54 6.87 -5.28 12.38
N MET A 55 7.24 -5.44 11.10
CA MET A 55 8.38 -6.27 10.71
C MET A 55 9.69 -5.74 11.30
N GLN A 56 9.88 -4.42 11.33
CA GLN A 56 11.04 -3.78 11.93
C GLN A 56 11.14 -4.07 13.43
N ASP A 57 10.02 -3.94 14.15
CA ASP A 57 9.97 -4.23 15.58
C ASP A 57 10.31 -5.69 15.88
N ASN A 58 9.83 -6.62 15.06
CA ASN A 58 10.13 -8.03 15.19
C ASN A 58 11.62 -8.33 14.94
N ILE A 59 12.22 -7.68 13.95
CA ILE A 59 13.66 -7.79 13.68
C ILE A 59 14.47 -7.18 14.84
N ASP A 60 14.10 -6.00 15.33
CA ASP A 60 14.79 -5.34 16.44
C ASP A 60 14.72 -6.19 17.73
N LEU A 61 13.57 -6.81 18.02
CA LEU A 61 13.42 -7.77 19.11
C LEU A 61 14.35 -8.98 18.92
N TYR A 62 14.42 -9.55 17.73
CA TYR A 62 15.32 -10.66 17.43
C TYR A 62 16.80 -10.28 17.66
N LEU A 63 17.22 -9.10 17.21
CA LEU A 63 18.59 -8.62 17.40
C LEU A 63 18.90 -8.40 18.89
N LEU A 64 17.92 -7.90 19.66
CA LEU A 64 18.06 -7.72 21.11
C LEU A 64 18.18 -9.06 21.86
N GLU A 65 17.42 -10.07 21.46
CA GLU A 65 17.44 -11.41 22.07
C GLU A 65 18.73 -12.18 21.74
N ASN A 66 19.24 -12.04 20.52
CA ASN A 66 20.40 -12.80 20.04
C ASN A 66 21.73 -12.03 20.13
N GLY A 67 21.69 -10.76 20.52
CA GLY A 67 22.87 -9.91 20.70
C GLY A 67 23.52 -9.43 19.40
N GLY A 68 22.85 -9.56 18.26
CA GLY A 68 23.35 -9.11 16.96
C GLY A 68 22.69 -9.80 15.76
N PHE A 69 23.20 -9.49 14.58
CA PHE A 69 22.74 -10.09 13.32
C PHE A 69 23.07 -11.59 13.24
N PRO A 70 22.23 -12.39 12.56
CA PRO A 70 22.48 -13.82 12.45
C PRO A 70 23.70 -14.11 11.58
N SER A 71 24.49 -15.11 11.95
CA SER A 71 25.64 -15.57 11.14
C SER A 71 25.24 -16.21 9.81
N GLY A 72 24.00 -16.70 9.70
CA GLY A 72 23.41 -17.26 8.49
C GLY A 72 22.18 -16.48 8.02
N SER A 73 21.57 -16.93 6.92
CA SER A 73 20.33 -16.34 6.41
C SER A 73 19.14 -16.80 7.26
N VAL A 74 18.44 -15.84 7.87
CA VAL A 74 17.19 -16.06 8.61
C VAL A 74 16.08 -15.34 7.87
N LYS A 75 15.02 -16.05 7.52
CA LYS A 75 13.88 -15.43 6.82
C LYS A 75 12.95 -14.80 7.85
N TYR A 76 12.19 -13.80 7.41
CA TYR A 76 11.25 -13.12 8.28
C TYR A 76 10.31 -14.09 9.01
N LYS A 77 9.72 -15.05 8.29
CA LYS A 77 8.80 -16.04 8.87
C LYS A 77 9.38 -16.88 10.01
N ASP A 78 10.69 -17.08 10.01
CA ASP A 78 11.39 -17.89 11.01
C ASP A 78 11.69 -17.11 12.31
N LEU A 79 11.45 -15.79 12.34
CA LEU A 79 11.51 -15.03 13.59
C LEU A 79 10.32 -15.41 14.49
N ALA A 80 10.57 -15.58 15.78
CA ALA A 80 9.58 -16.05 16.75
C ALA A 80 8.26 -15.24 16.80
N ASN A 81 8.30 -13.96 16.37
CA ASN A 81 7.15 -13.04 16.38
C ASN A 81 6.58 -12.72 14.98
N ALA A 82 7.02 -13.43 13.94
CA ALA A 82 6.71 -13.08 12.55
C ALA A 82 5.30 -13.44 12.06
N THR A 83 4.43 -13.97 12.92
CA THR A 83 3.22 -14.66 12.48
C THR A 83 2.04 -13.76 12.10
N GLU A 84 2.06 -12.45 12.39
CA GLU A 84 0.87 -11.61 12.26
C GLU A 84 1.19 -10.21 11.72
N LEU A 85 1.25 -10.08 10.40
CA LEU A 85 1.04 -8.79 9.75
C LEU A 85 -0.48 -8.60 9.52
N SER A 86 -0.91 -7.37 9.24
CA SER A 86 -2.33 -7.11 9.01
C SER A 86 -2.74 -7.45 7.58
N GLY A 87 -3.89 -8.10 7.41
CA GLY A 87 -4.61 -8.16 6.14
C GLY A 87 -4.11 -9.19 5.12
N GLY A 88 -3.35 -10.20 5.55
CA GLY A 88 -2.78 -11.19 4.63
C GLY A 88 -2.44 -12.54 5.26
N SER A 89 -1.63 -13.30 4.54
CA SER A 89 -1.07 -14.57 4.99
C SER A 89 0.26 -14.83 4.29
N PHE A 90 1.08 -15.70 4.87
CA PHE A 90 2.20 -16.27 4.12
C PHE A 90 1.67 -17.09 2.94
N ASP A 91 2.34 -17.01 1.80
CA ASP A 91 2.00 -17.81 0.61
C ASP A 91 2.14 -19.32 0.91
N ASN A 92 1.27 -20.11 0.28
CA ASN A 92 1.12 -21.55 0.48
C ASN A 92 2.26 -22.36 -0.17
N ASP A 93 2.92 -21.81 -1.20
CA ASP A 93 3.94 -22.53 -1.98
C ASP A 93 5.39 -22.26 -1.53
N GLY A 94 5.57 -21.44 -0.50
CA GLY A 94 6.85 -21.35 0.21
C GLY A 94 7.00 -20.05 0.99
N GLU A 95 6.78 -20.14 2.31
CA GLU A 95 7.44 -19.52 3.50
C GLU A 95 8.21 -18.17 3.43
N PHE A 96 8.35 -17.53 2.27
CA PHE A 96 9.25 -16.42 1.98
C PHE A 96 8.52 -15.09 1.87
N TYR A 97 7.27 -15.11 1.42
CA TYR A 97 6.47 -13.92 1.17
C TYR A 97 5.20 -13.91 2.02
N TYR A 98 4.89 -12.75 2.58
CA TYR A 98 3.60 -12.45 3.19
C TYR A 98 2.79 -11.61 2.22
N GLU A 99 1.65 -12.12 1.77
CA GLU A 99 0.83 -11.46 0.76
C GLU A 99 -0.42 -10.87 1.38
N THR A 100 -0.65 -9.58 1.10
CA THR A 100 -1.90 -8.88 1.35
C THR A 100 -2.57 -8.55 0.02
N LYS A 101 -3.79 -8.02 0.07
CA LYS A 101 -4.52 -7.57 -1.11
C LYS A 101 -3.75 -6.56 -1.98
N ASN A 102 -2.93 -5.70 -1.37
CA ASN A 102 -2.29 -4.57 -2.07
C ASN A 102 -0.76 -4.70 -2.16
N PHE A 103 -0.13 -5.47 -1.28
CA PHE A 103 1.32 -5.59 -1.17
C PHE A 103 1.77 -7.02 -0.89
N ILE A 104 2.92 -7.38 -1.44
CA ILE A 104 3.70 -8.55 -1.07
C ILE A 104 4.86 -8.06 -0.22
N TYR A 105 5.06 -8.66 0.95
CA TYR A 105 6.14 -8.36 1.86
C TYR A 105 7.12 -9.53 1.86
N SER A 106 8.40 -9.22 1.86
CA SER A 106 9.46 -10.17 2.13
C SER A 106 10.41 -9.58 3.16
N GLY A 107 11.09 -10.43 3.91
CA GLY A 107 12.14 -9.96 4.78
C GLY A 107 13.14 -11.07 5.08
N SER A 108 14.40 -10.70 5.22
CA SER A 108 15.46 -11.62 5.57
C SER A 108 16.61 -10.91 6.25
N CYS A 109 17.24 -11.60 7.18
CA CYS A 109 18.46 -11.17 7.85
C CYS A 109 19.62 -12.02 7.37
N TRP A 110 20.76 -11.40 7.08
CA TRP A 110 21.99 -12.11 6.76
C TRP A 110 23.23 -11.33 7.18
N SER A 111 24.03 -11.94 8.07
CA SER A 111 25.38 -11.55 8.50
C SER A 111 25.49 -10.19 9.18
N ILE A 112 25.20 -9.09 8.48
CA ILE A 112 25.40 -7.71 8.94
C ILE A 112 24.19 -6.81 8.71
N ALA A 113 23.14 -7.33 8.06
CA ALA A 113 21.95 -6.55 7.77
C ALA A 113 20.69 -7.41 7.80
N CYS A 114 19.56 -6.74 8.03
CA CYS A 114 18.23 -7.28 7.79
C CYS A 114 17.47 -6.38 6.84
N ASP A 115 16.89 -6.98 5.82
CA ASP A 115 16.16 -6.27 4.79
C ASP A 115 14.68 -6.64 4.84
N ILE A 116 13.83 -5.65 4.64
CA ILE A 116 12.40 -5.76 4.45
C ILE A 116 12.10 -5.14 3.09
N GLN A 117 11.34 -5.85 2.27
CA GLN A 117 10.83 -5.36 1.01
C GLN A 117 9.31 -5.44 1.02
N ALA A 118 8.63 -4.38 0.60
CA ALA A 118 7.21 -4.40 0.32
C ALA A 118 6.99 -3.94 -1.13
N ASP A 119 6.59 -4.88 -1.97
CA ASP A 119 6.28 -4.65 -3.37
C ASP A 119 4.78 -4.49 -3.54
N LYS A 120 4.36 -3.45 -4.26
CA LYS A 120 2.94 -3.27 -4.57
C LYS A 120 2.47 -4.42 -5.48
N ASN A 121 1.52 -5.22 -4.97
CA ASN A 121 1.00 -6.44 -5.59
C ASN A 121 -0.07 -6.20 -6.67
N THR A 122 -0.38 -4.93 -6.97
CA THR A 122 -1.48 -4.59 -7.89
C THR A 122 -1.02 -3.59 -8.94
N ASP A 123 -1.10 -4.04 -10.20
CA ASP A 123 -0.80 -3.35 -11.46
C ASP A 123 0.68 -3.13 -11.79
N SER A 124 1.15 -3.83 -12.82
CA SER A 124 2.50 -3.69 -13.39
C SER A 124 2.81 -2.29 -13.93
N ALA A 125 1.81 -1.45 -14.17
CA ALA A 125 2.00 -0.08 -14.66
C ALA A 125 2.30 0.94 -13.55
N ASN A 126 1.86 0.68 -12.31
CA ASN A 126 1.90 1.63 -11.19
C ASN A 126 2.68 1.06 -9.99
N TRP A 127 3.68 0.24 -10.28
CA TRP A 127 4.46 -0.44 -9.27
C TRP A 127 5.44 0.52 -8.58
N TYR A 128 5.66 0.29 -7.31
CA TYR A 128 6.75 0.85 -6.51
C TYR A 128 7.09 -0.16 -5.42
N THR A 129 8.32 -0.07 -4.94
CA THR A 129 8.87 -0.95 -3.91
C THR A 129 9.35 -0.10 -2.74
N LEU A 130 8.94 -0.50 -1.54
CA LEU A 130 9.46 0.05 -0.30
C LEU A 130 10.51 -0.92 0.22
N TYR A 131 11.71 -0.42 0.45
CA TYR A 131 12.83 -1.19 0.97
C TYR A 131 13.29 -0.57 2.29
N SER A 132 13.43 -1.39 3.32
CA SER A 132 13.95 -0.97 4.62
C SER A 132 15.06 -1.92 5.03
N SER A 133 16.25 -1.39 5.28
CA SER A 133 17.42 -2.16 5.68
C SER A 133 17.84 -1.74 7.08
N ARG A 134 18.09 -2.71 7.96
CA ARG A 134 18.66 -2.52 9.29
C ARG A 134 20.09 -2.98 9.29
N ASP A 135 21.00 -2.07 9.60
CA ASP A 135 22.40 -2.36 9.90
C ASP A 135 22.77 -1.83 11.30
N ASP A 136 24.06 -1.87 11.64
CA ASP A 136 24.58 -1.37 12.93
C ASP A 136 24.32 0.13 13.16
N GLN A 137 24.12 0.93 12.09
CA GLN A 137 23.84 2.36 12.17
C GLN A 137 22.35 2.66 12.34
N GLY A 138 21.48 1.64 12.22
CA GLY A 138 20.03 1.77 12.39
C GLY A 138 19.26 1.44 11.12
N TRP A 139 17.99 1.86 11.10
CA TRP A 139 17.10 1.65 9.96
C TRP A 139 17.34 2.68 8.86
N ARG A 140 17.50 2.21 7.64
CA ARG A 140 17.53 3.01 6.41
C ARG A 140 16.34 2.63 5.55
N HIS A 141 15.67 3.63 4.99
CA HIS A 141 14.46 3.45 4.19
C HIS A 141 14.66 4.00 2.79
N GLN A 142 14.20 3.27 1.79
CA GLN A 142 14.30 3.62 0.38
C GLN A 142 13.02 3.24 -0.37
N CYS A 143 12.56 4.14 -1.24
CA CYS A 143 11.45 3.88 -2.16
C CYS A 143 11.98 3.87 -3.59
N ILE A 144 11.65 2.82 -4.34
CA ILE A 144 12.17 2.57 -5.70
C ILE A 144 10.99 2.43 -6.67
N THR A 145 11.16 2.91 -7.91
CA THR A 145 10.16 2.81 -8.99
C THR A 145 10.82 2.77 -10.39
N GLN A 146 10.21 2.13 -11.40
CA GLN A 146 10.63 2.22 -12.82
C GLN A 146 9.91 3.39 -13.48
N LEU A 147 10.45 4.60 -13.30
CA LEU A 147 10.17 5.76 -14.16
C LEU A 147 8.67 6.06 -14.42
N ASN A 148 7.77 5.65 -13.54
CA ASN A 148 6.35 5.93 -13.66
C ASN A 148 6.00 7.18 -12.83
N ASP A 149 5.15 8.04 -13.37
CA ASP A 149 4.79 9.30 -12.70
C ASP A 149 4.02 9.06 -11.39
N PHE A 150 3.31 7.94 -11.30
CA PHE A 150 2.53 7.56 -10.14
C PHE A 150 3.41 7.18 -8.95
N GLY A 151 4.29 6.18 -9.11
CA GLY A 151 5.24 5.72 -8.11
C GLY A 151 6.21 6.82 -7.71
N ARG A 152 6.67 7.65 -8.65
CA ARG A 152 7.46 8.86 -8.34
C ARG A 152 6.73 9.81 -7.40
N GLN A 153 5.44 10.08 -7.62
CA GLN A 153 4.64 10.93 -6.71
C GLN A 153 4.51 10.30 -5.32
N ILE A 154 4.29 8.99 -5.25
CA ILE A 154 4.20 8.26 -3.98
C ILE A 154 5.53 8.31 -3.23
N CYS A 155 6.63 7.89 -3.85
CA CYS A 155 7.94 7.90 -3.21
C CYS A 155 8.39 9.31 -2.79
N LYS A 156 8.14 10.33 -3.62
CA LYS A 156 8.43 11.72 -3.23
C LYS A 156 7.61 12.19 -2.02
N SER A 157 6.38 11.68 -1.87
CA SER A 157 5.57 12.00 -0.69
C SER A 157 6.13 11.41 0.61
N LEU A 158 6.91 10.33 0.53
CA LEU A 158 7.56 9.69 1.69
C LEU A 158 8.86 10.39 2.12
N GLN A 159 9.45 11.24 1.27
CA GLN A 159 10.71 11.93 1.60
C GLN A 159 10.60 12.82 2.84
N GLY A 160 9.41 13.38 3.11
CA GLY A 160 9.13 14.12 4.35
C GLY A 160 9.09 13.25 5.61
N GLN A 161 9.08 11.92 5.46
CA GLN A 161 9.05 10.93 6.54
C GLN A 161 10.40 10.20 6.71
N GLY A 162 11.48 10.71 6.11
CA GLY A 162 12.82 10.12 6.23
C GLY A 162 13.13 9.01 5.21
N TRP A 163 12.25 8.78 4.23
CA TRP A 163 12.51 7.83 3.15
C TRP A 163 13.37 8.45 2.07
N THR A 164 14.39 7.72 1.63
CA THR A 164 15.15 8.09 0.43
C THR A 164 14.41 7.62 -0.82
N TYR A 165 14.66 8.28 -1.96
CA TYR A 165 14.05 7.95 -3.23
C TYR A 165 15.11 7.67 -4.27
N SER A 166 14.93 6.58 -5.03
CA SER A 166 15.71 6.29 -6.23
C SER A 166 14.78 6.00 -7.40
N ASP A 167 14.95 6.75 -8.49
CA ASP A 167 14.52 6.29 -9.79
C ASP A 167 15.37 5.06 -10.14
N GLY A 168 14.76 3.94 -10.51
CA GLY A 168 15.45 2.67 -10.78
C GLY A 168 16.30 2.67 -12.06
N GLU A 169 17.10 3.71 -12.29
CA GLU A 169 18.25 3.65 -13.20
C GLU A 169 19.31 2.78 -12.53
N ILE A 170 19.25 1.47 -12.81
CA ILE A 170 20.37 0.55 -12.63
C ILE A 170 21.27 0.70 -13.86
#